data_AF-A0A1H7MCZ8-F1
#
_entry.id   AF-A0A1H7MCZ8-F1
#
_cell.length_a   1.000
_cell.length_b   1.000
_cell.length_c   1.000
_cell.angle_alpha   90.00
_cell.angle_beta   90.00
_cell.angle_gamma   90.00
#
_symmetry.space_group_name_H-M   'P 1'
#
loop_
_entity.id
_entity.type
_entity.pdbx_description
1 polymer ?
#
loop_
_entity_poly.entity_id
_entity_poly.type
_entity_poly.pdbx_seq_one_letter_code
_entity_poly.pdbx_strand_id
1 'polypeptide(L)' 'MPYAWLTRKLQVEKLILYSQTILATAINIYRKLGFKEVPLETGIYERADIKMALSIK' A
#
# COMPACT_ATOMS: atom_id res chain seq x y z
N MET A 1 -12.59 -19.28 -11.23
CA MET A 1 -11.65 -18.37 -10.52
C MET A 1 -12.47 -17.44 -9.61
N PRO A 2 -12.48 -17.67 -8.27
CA PRO A 2 -13.44 -17.03 -7.35
C PRO A 2 -12.74 -16.17 -6.28
N TYR A 3 -12.44 -14.91 -6.58
CA TYR A 3 -11.82 -13.99 -5.60
C TYR A 3 -12.78 -12.94 -5.01
N ALA A 4 -14.09 -13.04 -5.26
CA ALA A 4 -15.06 -11.99 -4.90
C ALA A 4 -15.55 -11.99 -3.43
N TRP A 5 -15.18 -12.96 -2.58
CA TRP A 5 -15.81 -13.15 -1.25
C TRP A 5 -14.97 -12.70 -0.04
N LEU A 6 -13.69 -12.34 -0.23
CA LEU A 6 -12.79 -12.01 0.90
C LEU A 6 -13.08 -10.63 1.54
N THR A 7 -13.70 -9.70 0.82
CA THR A 7 -13.77 -8.29 1.23
C THR A 7 -14.87 -7.95 2.23
N ARG A 8 -15.85 -8.83 2.48
CA ARG A 8 -16.98 -8.53 3.39
C ARG A 8 -16.69 -8.79 4.88
N LYS A 9 -15.55 -9.37 5.26
CA LYS A 9 -15.27 -9.78 6.66
C LYS A 9 -14.09 -9.11 7.36
N LEU A 10 -13.24 -8.37 6.64
CA LEU A 10 -12.12 -7.65 7.24
C LEU A 10 -12.49 -6.18 7.33
N GLN A 11 -12.76 -5.71 8.54
CA GLN A 11 -12.95 -4.30 8.89
C GLN A 11 -11.59 -3.59 8.78
N VAL A 12 -11.05 -3.50 7.55
CA VAL A 12 -9.72 -2.96 7.28
C VAL A 12 -9.80 -1.44 7.39
N GLU A 13 -9.40 -0.90 8.53
CA GLU A 13 -9.33 0.55 8.78
C GLU A 13 -8.17 1.21 8.02
N LYS A 14 -7.12 0.43 7.73
CA LYS A 14 -5.90 0.92 7.08
C LYS A 14 -5.22 -0.17 6.26
N LEU A 15 -4.95 0.15 5.00
CA LEU A 15 -4.11 -0.64 4.10
C LEU A 15 -2.69 -0.07 4.10
N ILE A 16 -1.68 -0.92 4.29
CA ILE A 16 -0.26 -0.54 4.21
C ILE A 16 0.37 -1.34 3.07
N LEU A 17 1.11 -0.65 2.22
CA LEU A 17 1.73 -1.17 1.01
C LEU A 17 3.21 -0.85 1.03
N TYR A 18 4.05 -1.87 0.83
CA TYR A 18 5.49 -1.73 0.64
C TYR A 18 5.80 -1.89 -0.84
N SER A 19 6.56 -0.96 -1.41
CA SER A 19 6.93 -0.97 -2.83
C SER A 19 8.34 -0.41 -3.02
N GLN A 20 8.79 -0.33 -4.27
CA GLN A 20 10.05 0.31 -4.65
C GLN A 20 9.77 1.62 -5.38
N THR A 21 10.58 2.63 -5.12
CA THR A 21 10.50 3.94 -5.79
C THR A 21 10.69 3.86 -7.30
N ILE A 22 11.38 2.81 -7.79
CA ILE A 22 11.60 2.55 -9.21
C ILE A 22 10.30 2.30 -9.99
N LEU A 23 9.25 1.83 -9.32
CA LEU A 23 7.92 1.56 -9.90
C LEU A 23 7.07 2.85 -9.92
N ALA A 24 7.62 3.93 -10.49
CA ALA A 24 6.99 5.25 -10.52
C ALA A 24 5.55 5.23 -11.09
N THR A 25 5.30 4.41 -12.11
CA THR A 25 3.97 4.21 -12.69
C THR A 25 2.97 3.65 -11.67
N ALA A 26 3.36 2.64 -10.89
CA ALA A 26 2.50 2.05 -9.87
C ALA A 26 2.26 3.04 -8.71
N ILE A 27 3.30 3.77 -8.29
CA ILE A 27 3.20 4.81 -7.26
C ILE A 27 2.20 5.89 -7.66
N ASN A 28 2.22 6.31 -8.93
CA ASN A 28 1.26 7.29 -9.42
C ASN A 28 -0.19 6.78 -9.34
N ILE A 29 -0.41 5.49 -9.62
CA ILE A 29 -1.73 4.84 -9.44
C ILE A 29 -2.12 4.84 -7.96
N TYR A 30 -1.23 4.45 -7.06
CA TYR A 30 -1.52 4.46 -5.62
C TYR A 30 -1.82 5.85 -5.09
N ARG A 31 -1.07 6.88 -5.51
CA ARG A 31 -1.37 8.28 -5.17
C ARG A 31 -2.77 8.70 -5.65
N LYS A 32 -3.16 8.31 -6.87
CA LYS A 32 -4.52 8.57 -7.39
C LYS A 32 -5.61 7.82 -6.63
N LEU A 33 -5.32 6.62 -6.13
CA LEU A 33 -6.22 5.84 -5.29
C LEU A 33 -6.32 6.38 -3.84
N GLY A 34 -5.55 7.40 -3.49
CA GLY A 34 -5.59 8.05 -2.17
C GLY A 34 -4.56 7.51 -1.18
N PHE A 35 -3.62 6.68 -1.62
CA PHE A 35 -2.51 6.25 -0.77
C PHE A 35 -1.58 7.43 -0.49
N LYS A 36 -1.14 7.55 0.75
CA LYS A 36 -0.16 8.54 1.20
C LYS A 36 1.17 7.88 1.48
N GLU A 37 2.26 8.54 1.10
CA GLU A 37 3.59 8.08 1.46
C GLU A 37 3.83 8.24 2.95
N VAL A 38 4.44 7.22 3.54
CA VAL A 38 4.78 7.14 4.96
C VAL A 38 6.29 6.88 5.02
N PRO A 39 7.04 7.56 5.90
CA PRO A 39 8.46 7.30 6.06
C PRO A 39 8.71 5.82 6.37
N LEU A 40 9.72 5.26 5.70
CA LEU A 40 10.19 3.91 6.00
C LEU A 40 10.97 3.94 7.31
N GLU A 41 10.72 2.99 8.21
CA GLU A 41 11.63 2.74 9.32
C GLU A 41 12.86 2.04 8.75
N THR A 42 14.02 2.68 8.89
CA THR A 42 15.31 2.18 8.44
C THR A 42 15.64 0.88 9.15
N GLY A 43 15.73 -0.23 8.40
CA GLY A 43 16.29 -1.50 8.89
C GLY A 43 15.41 -2.75 8.81
N ILE A 44 14.14 -2.65 8.39
CA ILE A 44 13.22 -3.82 8.39
C ILE A 44 13.07 -4.46 7.00
N TYR A 45 13.13 -3.68 5.91
CA TYR A 45 12.95 -4.17 4.54
C TYR A 45 14.07 -3.67 3.61
N GLU A 46 15.07 -4.52 3.41
CA GLU A 46 16.28 -4.22 2.61
C GLU A 46 16.01 -3.96 1.11
N ARG A 47 14.79 -4.25 0.63
CA ARG A 47 14.42 -4.21 -0.80
C ARG A 47 13.23 -3.31 -1.13
N ALA A 48 12.65 -2.64 -0.14
CA ALA A 48 11.50 -1.76 -0.34
C ALA A 48 11.84 -0.36 0.13
N ASP A 49 11.91 0.58 -0.81
CA ASP A 49 12.34 1.95 -0.55
C ASP A 49 11.18 2.89 -0.20
N ILE A 50 9.94 2.45 -0.41
CA ILE A 50 8.75 3.27 -0.16
C ILE A 50 7.65 2.49 0.56
N LYS A 51 7.04 3.15 1.54
CA LYS A 51 5.86 2.67 2.27
C LYS A 51 4.72 3.63 1.99
N MET A 52 3.57 3.09 1.63
CA MET A 52 2.36 3.86 1.38
C MET A 52 1.23 3.32 2.26
N ALA A 53 0.34 4.21 2.72
CA ALA A 53 -0.82 3.83 3.50
C ALA A 53 -2.10 4.47 2.95
N LEU A 54 -3.16 3.69 2.85
CA LEU A 54 -4.51 4.14 2.57
C LEU A 54 -5.36 3.92 3.82
N SER A 55 -6.00 4.97 4.32
CA SER A 55 -7.00 4.84 5.39
C SER A 55 -8.37 4.70 4.73
N ILE A 56 -9.01 3.56 4.92
CA ILE A 56 -10.36 3.29 4.42
C ILE A 56 -11.27 3.60 5.61
N LYS A 57 -11.91 4.78 5.55
CA LYS A 57 -12.76 5.31 6.62
C LYS A 57 -14.22 5.05 6.32
#